data_AF-A0A498NR84-F1
#
_entry.id   AF-A0A498NR84-F1
#
_cell.length_a   1.000
_cell.length_b   1.000
_cell.length_c   1.000
_cell.angle_alpha   90.00
_cell.angle_beta   90.00
_cell.angle_gamma   90.00
#
_symmetry.space_group_name_H-M   'P 1'
#
loop_
_entity.id
_entity.type
_entity.pdbx_description
1 polymer ?
#
loop_
_entity_poly.entity_id
_entity_poly.type
_entity_poly.pdbx_seq_one_letter_code
_entity_poly.pdbx_strand_id
1 'polypeptide(L)'
;MAEHQVEDPKIAFAYLRPSCVLLTKEPTTANVEALSGHLRSISDGALQQLQDYVLFPLRFVLKTPGSKREGLIQAVMEAMTYVLENTCVQSWDSLRDLFSELCLCLCSPKDPGKPAKTSEEIKLAVLRCLDALMHSAYGDIVFKLYEPSMLPGLGAAVSLLLALAEHEKARRVQTASLKCLLSLFHQCNCEEEHIEPGQDERYLLGRTLATFLPGISQALSHVISGDVRQGHAVTVKAMRVWYKAVGLVMADEQLQKTDNDVAAGDLGRIAELVVKRTPSWRKAT
;
A
#
# COMPACT_ATOMS: atom_id res chain seq x y z
N MET A 1 15.35 1.11 30.92
CA MET A 1 14.92 -0.11 31.62
C MET A 1 14.10 -0.90 30.62
N ALA A 2 14.59 -2.05 30.15
CA ALA A 2 13.84 -2.85 29.19
C ALA A 2 12.59 -3.38 29.89
N GLU A 3 11.42 -2.92 29.46
CA GLU A 3 10.14 -3.51 29.88
C GLU A 3 10.13 -4.98 29.46
N HIS A 4 9.81 -5.86 30.39
CA HIS A 4 9.79 -7.30 30.16
C HIS A 4 8.62 -7.61 29.21
N GLN A 5 8.89 -7.78 27.92
CA GLN A 5 7.87 -8.10 26.93
C GLN A 5 7.38 -9.54 27.10
N VAL A 6 6.10 -9.78 26.84
CA VAL A 6 5.51 -11.13 26.85
C VAL A 6 5.97 -11.88 25.60
N GLU A 7 6.73 -12.95 25.81
CA GLU A 7 7.28 -13.79 24.73
C GLU A 7 6.41 -15.02 24.40
N ASP A 8 5.67 -15.57 25.36
CA ASP A 8 4.82 -16.74 25.12
C ASP A 8 3.53 -16.33 24.38
N PRO A 9 3.27 -16.84 23.15
CA PRO A 9 2.09 -16.51 22.37
C PRO A 9 0.77 -16.85 23.06
N LYS A 10 0.72 -17.88 23.92
CA LYS A 10 -0.49 -18.26 24.67
C LYS A 10 -0.78 -17.25 25.78
N ILE A 11 0.26 -16.79 26.46
CA ILE A 11 0.14 -15.74 27.48
C ILE A 11 -0.25 -14.42 26.80
N ALA A 12 0.41 -14.07 25.69
CA ALA A 12 0.09 -12.90 24.89
C ALA A 12 -1.37 -12.93 24.38
N PHE A 13 -1.85 -14.09 23.92
CA PHE A 13 -3.24 -14.27 23.51
C PHE A 13 -4.21 -14.06 24.67
N ALA A 14 -3.96 -14.68 25.82
CA ALA A 14 -4.80 -14.51 27.00
C ALA A 14 -4.86 -13.05 27.47
N TYR A 15 -3.75 -12.31 27.30
CA TYR A 15 -3.63 -10.90 27.64
C TYR A 15 -4.34 -9.98 26.64
N LEU A 16 -4.20 -10.21 25.33
CA LEU A 16 -4.78 -9.36 24.28
C LEU A 16 -6.28 -9.62 24.05
N ARG A 17 -6.73 -10.86 24.23
CA ARG A 17 -8.10 -11.30 23.94
C ARG A 17 -9.20 -10.40 24.54
N PRO A 18 -9.14 -9.99 25.82
CA PRO A 18 -10.17 -9.12 26.39
C PRO A 18 -10.33 -7.80 25.63
N SER A 19 -9.22 -7.14 25.25
CA SER A 19 -9.23 -5.91 24.48
C SER A 19 -9.73 -6.11 23.05
N CYS A 20 -9.30 -7.18 22.38
CA CYS A 20 -9.78 -7.51 21.03
C CYS A 20 -11.29 -7.75 21.01
N VAL A 21 -11.81 -8.54 21.98
CA VAL A 21 -13.25 -8.81 22.11
C VAL A 21 -14.02 -7.52 22.44
N LEU A 22 -13.51 -6.71 23.37
CA LEU A 22 -14.15 -5.43 23.72
C LEU A 22 -14.24 -4.51 22.50
N LEU A 23 -13.16 -4.40 21.71
CA LEU A 23 -13.14 -3.54 20.53
C LEU A 23 -14.17 -3.95 19.47
N THR A 24 -14.41 -5.25 19.28
CA THR A 24 -15.47 -5.71 18.36
C THR A 24 -16.89 -5.40 18.83
N LYS A 25 -17.10 -5.28 20.15
CA LYS A 25 -18.41 -4.94 20.74
C LYS A 25 -18.61 -3.44 20.81
N GLU A 26 -17.56 -2.71 21.15
CA GLU A 26 -17.57 -1.27 21.43
C GLU A 26 -16.42 -0.58 20.69
N PRO A 27 -16.62 -0.20 19.40
CA PRO A 27 -15.59 0.41 18.57
C PRO A 27 -15.37 1.88 18.95
N THR A 28 -14.66 2.12 20.04
CA THR A 28 -14.33 3.46 20.55
C THR A 28 -12.84 3.75 20.47
N THR A 29 -12.47 5.03 20.36
CA THR A 29 -11.07 5.46 20.30
C THR A 29 -10.28 4.97 21.52
N ALA A 30 -10.86 5.10 22.72
CA ALA A 30 -10.25 4.62 23.96
C ALA A 30 -9.97 3.12 23.96
N ASN A 31 -10.87 2.31 23.38
CA ASN A 31 -10.67 0.85 23.29
C ASN A 31 -9.56 0.48 22.29
N VAL A 32 -9.39 1.26 21.21
CA VAL A 32 -8.27 1.09 20.28
C VAL A 32 -6.95 1.47 20.95
N GLU A 33 -6.91 2.62 21.64
CA GLU A 33 -5.71 3.08 22.36
C GLU A 33 -5.30 2.10 23.47
N ALA A 34 -6.26 1.53 24.20
CA ALA A 34 -6.00 0.49 25.19
C ALA A 34 -5.40 -0.77 24.55
N LEU A 35 -5.93 -1.23 23.41
CA LEU A 35 -5.35 -2.34 22.66
C LEU A 35 -3.92 -1.99 22.20
N SER A 36 -3.70 -0.80 21.63
CA SER A 36 -2.38 -0.32 21.22
C SER A 36 -1.37 -0.27 22.37
N GLY A 37 -1.79 0.11 23.57
CA GLY A 37 -0.97 0.06 24.78
C GLY A 37 -0.57 -1.38 25.15
N HIS A 38 -1.52 -2.32 25.10
CA HIS A 38 -1.24 -3.72 25.35
C HIS A 38 -0.31 -4.34 24.30
N LEU A 39 -0.47 -3.99 23.02
CA LEU A 39 0.39 -4.50 21.94
C LEU A 39 1.87 -4.19 22.17
N ARG A 40 2.21 -3.02 22.75
CA ARG A 40 3.59 -2.61 23.04
C ARG A 40 4.29 -3.46 24.12
N SER A 41 3.51 -4.17 24.94
CA SER A 41 4.02 -5.08 25.96
C SER A 41 4.27 -6.50 25.47
N ILE A 42 3.97 -6.78 24.19
CA ILE A 42 4.15 -8.09 23.56
C ILE A 42 5.41 -8.04 22.69
N SER A 43 6.19 -9.12 22.70
CA SER A 43 7.35 -9.24 21.80
C SER A 43 6.91 -9.43 20.34
N ASP A 44 7.74 -8.99 19.40
CA ASP A 44 7.46 -9.10 17.96
C ASP A 44 7.23 -10.55 17.52
N GLY A 45 7.99 -11.50 18.09
CA GLY A 45 7.82 -12.93 17.80
C GLY A 45 6.48 -13.51 18.26
N ALA A 46 5.98 -13.10 19.43
CA ALA A 46 4.65 -13.49 19.90
C ALA A 46 3.55 -12.78 19.10
N LEU A 47 3.75 -11.49 18.78
CA LEU A 47 2.84 -10.70 17.98
C LEU A 47 2.69 -11.25 16.57
N GLN A 48 3.77 -11.74 15.96
CA GLN A 48 3.78 -12.40 14.64
C GLN A 48 2.81 -13.59 14.60
N GLN A 49 2.77 -14.40 15.66
CA GLN A 49 1.86 -15.56 15.74
C GLN A 49 0.40 -15.16 15.94
N LEU A 50 0.16 -13.94 16.41
CA LEU A 50 -1.17 -13.39 16.69
C LEU A 50 -1.60 -12.32 15.68
N GLN A 51 -0.82 -12.09 14.61
CA GLN A 51 -1.01 -10.97 13.68
C GLN A 51 -2.44 -10.89 13.13
N ASP A 52 -2.94 -11.98 12.52
CA ASP A 52 -4.30 -11.99 11.96
C ASP A 52 -5.37 -11.81 13.05
N TYR A 53 -5.12 -12.34 14.25
CA TYR A 53 -6.05 -12.22 15.38
C TYR A 53 -6.17 -10.77 15.86
N VAL A 54 -5.06 -10.04 15.95
CA VAL A 54 -5.06 -8.63 16.40
C VAL A 54 -5.49 -7.66 15.30
N LEU A 55 -5.21 -7.98 14.02
CA LEU A 55 -5.67 -7.20 12.88
C LEU A 55 -7.19 -7.35 12.65
N PHE A 56 -7.77 -8.51 12.95
CA PHE A 56 -9.20 -8.76 12.79
C PHE A 56 -10.11 -7.68 13.42
N PRO A 57 -10.01 -7.35 14.73
CA PRO A 57 -10.88 -6.35 15.33
C PRO A 57 -10.64 -4.95 14.75
N LEU A 58 -9.40 -4.61 14.38
CA LEU A 58 -9.07 -3.33 13.74
C LEU A 58 -9.72 -3.20 12.36
N ARG A 59 -9.60 -4.25 11.53
CA ARG A 59 -10.27 -4.34 10.22
C ARG A 59 -11.79 -4.34 10.35
N PHE A 60 -12.32 -4.99 11.39
CA PHE A 60 -13.76 -5.00 11.68
C PHE A 60 -14.30 -3.59 11.92
N VAL A 61 -13.57 -2.76 12.69
CA VAL A 61 -13.92 -1.35 12.88
C VAL A 61 -13.98 -0.63 11.54
N LEU A 62 -13.04 -0.84 10.62
CA LEU A 62 -13.05 -0.18 9.31
C LEU A 62 -14.22 -0.63 8.43
N LYS A 63 -14.54 -1.93 8.43
CA LYS A 63 -15.59 -2.52 7.59
C LYS A 63 -17.01 -2.24 8.05
N THR A 64 -17.19 -1.95 9.34
CA THR A 64 -18.54 -1.74 9.90
C THR A 64 -19.25 -0.59 9.16
N PRO A 65 -20.45 -0.80 8.60
CA PRO A 65 -21.15 0.26 7.86
C PRO A 65 -21.47 1.46 8.77
N GLY A 66 -21.45 2.67 8.19
CA GLY A 66 -21.83 3.90 8.88
C GLY A 66 -20.72 4.95 8.93
N SER A 67 -21.11 6.18 9.29
CA SER A 67 -20.17 7.28 9.50
C SER A 67 -19.38 7.04 10.78
N LYS A 68 -18.05 7.04 10.67
CA LYS A 68 -17.14 6.87 11.82
C LYS A 68 -16.49 8.19 12.12
N ARG A 69 -16.23 8.42 13.41
CA ARG A 69 -15.45 9.58 13.84
C ARG A 69 -14.05 9.48 13.28
N GLU A 70 -13.53 10.57 12.74
CA GLU A 70 -12.21 10.62 12.13
C GLU A 70 -11.11 10.15 13.10
N GLY A 71 -11.17 10.58 14.37
CA GLY A 71 -10.23 10.15 15.40
C GLY A 71 -10.27 8.65 15.72
N LEU A 72 -11.40 7.96 15.50
CA LEU A 72 -11.44 6.50 15.61
C LEU A 72 -10.68 5.84 14.46
N ILE A 73 -10.91 6.31 13.23
CA ILE A 73 -10.21 5.77 12.04
C ILE A 73 -8.71 5.99 12.19
N GLN A 74 -8.30 7.18 12.62
CA GLN A 74 -6.89 7.50 12.85
C GLN A 74 -6.26 6.56 13.89
N ALA A 75 -6.90 6.37 15.07
CA ALA A 75 -6.39 5.46 16.09
C ALA A 75 -6.26 4.02 15.58
N VAL A 76 -7.21 3.56 14.75
CA VAL A 76 -7.14 2.23 14.11
C VAL A 76 -5.96 2.15 13.13
N MET A 77 -5.75 3.17 12.28
CA MET A 77 -4.63 3.22 11.35
C MET A 77 -3.28 3.17 12.09
N GLU A 78 -3.15 3.91 13.19
CA GLU A 78 -1.94 3.93 14.01
C GLU A 78 -1.68 2.56 14.67
N ALA A 79 -2.72 1.92 15.20
CA ALA A 79 -2.64 0.57 15.75
C ALA A 79 -2.24 -0.48 14.70
N MET A 80 -2.87 -0.43 13.51
CA MET A 80 -2.53 -1.34 12.41
C MET A 80 -1.11 -1.09 11.91
N THR A 81 -0.69 0.17 11.79
CA THR A 81 0.67 0.53 11.42
C THR A 81 1.67 -0.06 12.39
N TYR A 82 1.44 0.05 13.70
CA TYR A 82 2.30 -0.57 14.71
C TYR A 82 2.41 -2.09 14.52
N VAL A 83 1.30 -2.79 14.31
CA VAL A 83 1.33 -4.24 14.07
C VAL A 83 2.16 -4.56 12.82
N LEU A 84 1.95 -3.85 11.72
CA LEU A 84 2.64 -4.09 10.44
C LEU A 84 4.13 -3.71 10.48
N GLU A 85 4.52 -2.68 11.24
CA GLU A 85 5.93 -2.31 11.43
C GLU A 85 6.70 -3.34 12.30
N ASN A 86 6.01 -4.19 13.08
CA ASN A 86 6.63 -5.15 14.01
C ASN A 86 6.33 -6.62 13.65
N THR A 87 5.71 -6.89 12.49
CA THR A 87 5.40 -8.24 12.01
C THR A 87 5.48 -8.30 10.50
N CYS A 88 5.59 -9.51 9.95
CA CYS A 88 5.55 -9.75 8.52
C CYS A 88 4.20 -10.35 8.10
N VAL A 89 3.59 -9.82 7.06
CA VAL A 89 2.39 -10.40 6.43
C VAL A 89 2.83 -11.55 5.54
N GLN A 90 2.41 -12.77 5.85
CA GLN A 90 2.86 -14.00 5.17
C GLN A 90 1.84 -14.60 4.20
N SER A 91 0.58 -14.15 4.26
CA SER A 91 -0.50 -14.69 3.43
C SER A 91 -0.92 -13.69 2.34
N TRP A 92 -1.13 -14.21 1.13
CA TRP A 92 -1.63 -13.41 0.01
C TRP A 92 -3.00 -12.80 0.30
N ASP A 93 -3.91 -13.57 0.91
CA ASP A 93 -5.25 -13.08 1.22
C ASP A 93 -5.21 -11.93 2.23
N SER A 94 -4.38 -12.02 3.27
CA SER A 94 -4.19 -10.92 4.25
C SER A 94 -3.63 -9.67 3.56
N LEU A 95 -2.59 -9.81 2.72
CA LEU A 95 -2.02 -8.69 1.98
C LEU A 95 -3.05 -8.02 1.05
N ARG A 96 -3.73 -8.80 0.21
CA ARG A 96 -4.73 -8.32 -0.75
C ARG A 96 -5.87 -7.59 -0.06
N ASP A 97 -6.39 -8.17 1.01
CA ASP A 97 -7.52 -7.59 1.72
C ASP A 97 -7.12 -6.31 2.46
N LEU A 98 -5.98 -6.30 3.16
CA LEU A 98 -5.46 -5.10 3.84
C LEU A 98 -5.22 -3.98 2.84
N PHE A 99 -4.56 -4.28 1.71
CA PHE A 99 -4.29 -3.32 0.66
C PHE A 99 -5.59 -2.69 0.14
N SER A 100 -6.58 -3.51 -0.17
CA SER A 100 -7.89 -3.06 -0.67
C SER A 100 -8.62 -2.21 0.37
N GLU A 101 -8.63 -2.63 1.63
CA GLU A 101 -9.29 -1.91 2.73
C GLU A 101 -8.66 -0.53 2.99
N LEU A 102 -7.33 -0.45 2.94
CA LEU A 102 -6.62 0.82 3.11
C LEU A 102 -6.84 1.75 1.92
N CYS A 103 -6.83 1.24 0.69
CA CYS A 103 -7.19 2.05 -0.49
C CYS A 103 -8.63 2.58 -0.38
N LEU A 104 -9.59 1.75 0.06
CA LEU A 104 -10.98 2.18 0.27
C LEU A 104 -11.12 3.31 1.31
N CYS A 105 -10.23 3.36 2.31
CA CYS A 105 -10.20 4.46 3.30
C CYS A 105 -9.75 5.80 2.69
N LEU A 106 -9.03 5.77 1.55
CA LEU A 106 -8.61 6.95 0.81
C LEU A 106 -9.58 7.32 -0.32
N CYS A 107 -10.40 6.38 -0.79
CA CYS A 107 -11.33 6.58 -1.90
C CYS A 107 -12.62 7.31 -1.50
N SER A 108 -13.14 8.14 -2.40
CA SER A 108 -14.49 8.68 -2.27
C SER A 108 -15.53 7.56 -2.47
N PRO A 109 -16.50 7.39 -1.56
CA PRO A 109 -17.54 6.36 -1.71
C PRO A 109 -18.40 6.50 -2.98
N LYS A 110 -18.48 7.72 -3.53
CA LYS A 110 -19.27 8.04 -4.74
C LYS A 110 -18.45 7.93 -6.03
N ASP A 111 -17.13 7.95 -5.92
CA ASP A 111 -16.21 7.96 -7.05
C ASP A 111 -14.90 7.30 -6.62
N PRO A 112 -14.81 5.95 -6.68
CA PRO A 112 -13.67 5.21 -6.14
C PRO A 112 -12.32 5.60 -6.77
N GLY A 113 -12.32 6.22 -7.95
CA GLY A 113 -11.11 6.72 -8.60
C GLY A 113 -10.60 8.06 -8.05
N LYS A 114 -11.32 8.70 -7.12
CA LYS A 114 -10.94 9.99 -6.55
C LYS A 114 -10.67 9.92 -5.05
N PRO A 115 -9.72 10.74 -4.54
CA PRO A 115 -9.52 10.90 -3.11
C PRO A 115 -10.77 11.36 -2.37
N ALA A 116 -10.99 10.81 -1.19
CA ALA A 116 -12.04 11.22 -0.27
C ALA A 116 -11.81 12.65 0.24
N LYS A 117 -12.91 13.34 0.57
CA LYS A 117 -12.88 14.65 1.23
C LYS A 117 -12.71 14.51 2.76
N THR A 118 -11.77 13.69 3.19
CA THR A 118 -11.37 13.50 4.59
C THR A 118 -10.26 14.48 4.98
N SER A 119 -10.03 14.62 6.29
CA SER A 119 -8.93 15.42 6.85
C SER A 119 -7.54 14.97 6.38
N GLU A 120 -6.58 15.90 6.47
CA GLU A 120 -5.17 15.63 6.16
C GLU A 120 -4.62 14.52 7.06
N GLU A 121 -4.98 14.56 8.34
CA GLU A 121 -4.55 13.64 9.37
C GLU A 121 -4.95 12.19 9.05
N ILE A 122 -6.19 11.96 8.59
CA ILE A 122 -6.61 10.62 8.14
C ILE A 122 -5.79 10.18 6.94
N LYS A 123 -5.65 11.04 5.92
CA LYS A 123 -4.93 10.68 4.69
C LYS A 123 -3.50 10.27 5.02
N LEU A 124 -2.83 11.03 5.89
CA LEU A 124 -1.49 10.70 6.36
C LEU A 124 -1.44 9.37 7.12
N ALA A 125 -2.38 9.14 8.03
CA ALA A 125 -2.43 7.90 8.80
C ALA A 125 -2.64 6.67 7.90
N VAL A 126 -3.53 6.76 6.91
CA VAL A 126 -3.78 5.68 5.95
C VAL A 126 -2.58 5.47 5.02
N LEU A 127 -1.97 6.54 4.51
CA LEU A 127 -0.76 6.44 3.66
C LEU A 127 0.41 5.83 4.42
N ARG A 128 0.60 6.16 5.70
CA ARG A 128 1.61 5.52 6.55
C ARG A 128 1.32 4.03 6.73
N CYS A 129 0.07 3.67 6.97
CA CYS A 129 -0.34 2.27 7.12
C CYS A 129 -0.15 1.47 5.81
N LEU A 130 -0.44 2.08 4.65
CA LEU A 130 -0.16 1.49 3.33
C LEU A 130 1.33 1.27 3.12
N ASP A 131 2.15 2.26 3.47
CA ASP A 131 3.59 2.15 3.38
C ASP A 131 4.10 1.01 4.27
N ALA A 132 3.70 0.95 5.54
CA ALA A 132 4.04 -0.15 6.45
C ALA A 132 3.58 -1.52 5.93
N LEU A 133 2.39 -1.61 5.34
CA LEU A 133 1.92 -2.84 4.71
C LEU A 133 2.87 -3.32 3.61
N MET A 134 3.30 -2.43 2.73
CA MET A 134 4.20 -2.79 1.62
C MET A 134 5.57 -3.27 2.11
N HIS A 135 6.06 -2.76 3.25
CA HIS A 135 7.33 -3.20 3.83
C HIS A 135 7.18 -4.48 4.67
N SER A 136 5.99 -4.70 5.25
CA SER A 136 5.71 -5.91 6.04
C SER A 136 5.49 -7.17 5.19
N ALA A 137 5.25 -7.05 3.88
CA ALA A 137 4.95 -8.20 3.03
C ALA A 137 6.17 -9.13 2.95
N TYR A 138 5.99 -10.41 3.32
CA TYR A 138 7.08 -11.38 3.39
C TYR A 138 7.27 -12.16 2.09
N GLY A 139 8.53 -12.31 1.67
CA GLY A 139 8.89 -13.14 0.52
C GLY A 139 8.29 -12.64 -0.79
N ASP A 140 7.83 -13.54 -1.64
CA ASP A 140 7.36 -13.24 -3.00
C ASP A 140 5.88 -12.86 -3.09
N ILE A 141 5.12 -12.91 -1.98
CA ILE A 141 3.67 -12.70 -2.00
C ILE A 141 3.28 -11.31 -2.50
N VAL A 142 4.15 -10.33 -2.31
CA VAL A 142 3.94 -8.95 -2.76
C VAL A 142 3.86 -8.86 -4.29
N PHE A 143 4.56 -9.74 -5.00
CA PHE A 143 4.58 -9.72 -6.47
C PHE A 143 3.25 -10.17 -7.08
N LYS A 144 2.39 -10.86 -6.31
CA LYS A 144 1.03 -11.20 -6.73
C LYS A 144 0.15 -9.96 -6.95
N LEU A 145 0.49 -8.81 -6.35
CA LEU A 145 -0.19 -7.54 -6.63
C LEU A 145 -0.05 -7.10 -8.10
N TYR A 146 1.00 -7.56 -8.79
CA TYR A 146 1.28 -7.18 -10.18
C TYR A 146 0.82 -8.23 -11.19
N GLU A 147 0.15 -9.30 -10.74
CA GLU A 147 -0.50 -10.25 -11.64
C GLU A 147 -1.66 -9.59 -12.39
N PRO A 148 -2.00 -10.05 -13.62
CA PRO A 148 -3.06 -9.46 -14.43
C PRO A 148 -4.40 -9.36 -13.70
N SER A 149 -4.75 -10.34 -12.88
CA SER A 149 -5.99 -10.37 -12.08
C SER A 149 -6.15 -9.17 -11.14
N MET A 150 -5.04 -8.60 -10.68
CA MET A 150 -5.00 -7.48 -9.75
C MET A 150 -4.92 -6.11 -10.44
N LEU A 151 -4.78 -6.05 -11.77
CA LEU A 151 -4.64 -4.80 -12.52
C LEU A 151 -5.72 -3.76 -12.23
N PRO A 152 -7.02 -4.09 -12.13
CA PRO A 152 -8.03 -3.09 -11.81
C PRO A 152 -7.82 -2.46 -10.43
N GLY A 153 -7.50 -3.28 -9.42
CA GLY A 153 -7.27 -2.82 -8.04
C GLY A 153 -5.97 -2.02 -7.93
N LEU A 154 -4.89 -2.52 -8.53
CA LEU A 154 -3.60 -1.85 -8.56
C LEU A 154 -3.68 -0.52 -9.32
N GLY A 155 -4.35 -0.49 -10.48
CA GLY A 155 -4.55 0.72 -11.26
C GLY A 155 -5.36 1.77 -10.51
N ALA A 156 -6.41 1.36 -9.78
CA ALA A 156 -7.17 2.24 -8.92
C ALA A 156 -6.30 2.84 -7.81
N ALA A 157 -5.47 2.03 -7.14
CA ALA A 157 -4.55 2.49 -6.12
C ALA A 157 -3.49 3.47 -6.68
N VAL A 158 -2.87 3.16 -7.83
CA VAL A 158 -1.90 4.05 -8.49
C VAL A 158 -2.56 5.38 -8.85
N SER A 159 -3.77 5.34 -9.42
CA SER A 159 -4.52 6.54 -9.81
C SER A 159 -4.88 7.40 -8.59
N LEU A 160 -5.27 6.78 -7.48
CA LEU A 160 -5.59 7.44 -6.22
C LEU A 160 -4.36 8.13 -5.62
N LEU A 161 -3.22 7.45 -5.57
CA LEU A 161 -1.97 8.00 -5.06
C LEU A 161 -1.44 9.15 -5.92
N LEU A 162 -1.57 9.05 -7.25
CA LEU A 162 -1.24 10.12 -8.19
C LEU A 162 -2.17 11.32 -7.99
N ALA A 163 -3.49 11.12 -7.85
CA ALA A 163 -4.44 12.19 -7.58
C ALA A 163 -4.15 12.91 -6.25
N LEU A 164 -3.73 12.18 -5.21
CA LEU A 164 -3.26 12.79 -3.95
C LEU A 164 -1.96 13.58 -4.15
N ALA A 165 -1.02 13.07 -4.95
CA ALA A 165 0.22 13.80 -5.23
C ALA A 165 -0.03 15.09 -6.03
N GLU A 166 -0.97 15.05 -6.98
CA GLU A 166 -1.25 16.14 -7.92
C GLU A 166 -2.17 17.21 -7.35
N HIS A 167 -3.26 16.83 -6.68
CA HIS A 167 -4.35 17.76 -6.36
C HIS A 167 -4.45 18.12 -4.88
N GLU A 168 -3.75 17.41 -3.99
CA GLU A 168 -3.80 17.72 -2.55
C GLU A 168 -3.00 18.99 -2.23
N LYS A 169 -3.52 19.80 -1.30
CA LYS A 169 -2.85 21.05 -0.89
C LYS A 169 -1.77 20.79 0.16
N ALA A 170 -1.98 19.78 0.98
CA ALA A 170 -1.09 19.39 2.05
C ALA A 170 0.17 18.73 1.49
N ARG A 171 1.31 19.45 1.55
CA ARG A 171 2.59 18.94 1.08
C ARG A 171 2.98 17.61 1.73
N ARG A 172 2.60 17.39 2.99
CA ARG A 172 2.87 16.12 3.69
C ARG A 172 2.12 14.95 3.07
N VAL A 173 0.86 15.15 2.67
CA VAL A 173 0.08 14.11 1.98
C VAL A 173 0.66 13.85 0.59
N GLN A 174 1.04 14.91 -0.14
CA GLN A 174 1.69 14.76 -1.44
C GLN A 174 2.99 13.96 -1.35
N THR A 175 3.87 14.26 -0.38
CA THR A 175 5.13 13.51 -0.22
C THR A 175 4.91 12.09 0.27
N ALA A 176 3.92 11.86 1.12
CA ALA A 176 3.54 10.53 1.60
C ALA A 176 2.95 9.66 0.46
N SER A 177 2.09 10.22 -0.40
CA SER A 177 1.54 9.49 -1.55
C SER A 177 2.63 9.12 -2.57
N LEU A 178 3.55 10.05 -2.85
CA LEU A 178 4.74 9.78 -3.66
C LEU A 178 5.68 8.75 -3.00
N LYS A 179 5.71 8.63 -1.67
CA LYS A 179 6.43 7.53 -0.98
C LYS A 179 5.75 6.20 -1.25
N CYS A 180 4.44 6.13 -1.05
CA CYS A 180 3.67 4.92 -1.30
C CYS A 180 3.81 4.44 -2.75
N LEU A 181 3.87 5.35 -3.74
CA LEU A 181 4.13 4.97 -5.13
C LEU A 181 5.51 4.34 -5.31
N LEU A 182 6.56 4.86 -4.67
CA LEU A 182 7.89 4.24 -4.73
C LEU A 182 7.91 2.86 -4.07
N SER A 183 7.26 2.72 -2.91
CA SER A 183 7.10 1.43 -2.22
C SER A 183 6.34 0.43 -3.11
N LEU A 184 5.24 0.87 -3.73
CA LEU A 184 4.44 0.08 -4.68
C LEU A 184 5.17 -0.21 -5.99
N PHE A 185 6.24 0.50 -6.33
CA PHE A 185 7.05 0.19 -7.51
C PHE A 185 8.29 -0.63 -7.16
N HIS A 186 8.43 -1.07 -5.91
CA HIS A 186 9.63 -1.72 -5.37
C HIS A 186 10.91 -0.90 -5.65
N GLN A 187 10.79 0.42 -5.54
CA GLN A 187 11.85 1.39 -5.82
C GLN A 187 11.95 2.45 -4.71
N CYS A 188 11.53 2.07 -3.50
CA CYS A 188 11.72 2.88 -2.30
C CYS A 188 13.22 3.08 -2.01
N ASN A 189 13.52 4.13 -1.26
CA ASN A 189 14.88 4.53 -0.91
C ASN A 189 15.03 4.71 0.61
N CYS A 190 14.21 4.01 1.40
CA CYS A 190 14.36 3.99 2.85
C CYS A 190 15.50 3.04 3.26
N GLU A 191 15.79 3.05 4.56
CA GLU A 191 16.83 2.22 5.17
C GLU A 191 16.30 0.84 5.57
N GLU A 192 15.02 0.55 5.30
CA GLU A 192 14.40 -0.73 5.61
C GLU A 192 14.87 -1.82 4.64
N GLU A 193 14.94 -3.05 5.13
CA GLU A 193 15.25 -4.20 4.29
C GLU A 193 14.07 -4.47 3.36
N HIS A 194 14.35 -4.48 2.06
CA HIS A 194 13.35 -4.73 1.03
C HIS A 194 13.64 -6.05 0.34
N ILE A 195 12.58 -6.74 -0.06
CA ILE A 195 12.70 -7.84 -1.02
C ILE A 195 13.22 -7.24 -2.33
N GLU A 196 14.46 -7.59 -2.69
CA GLU A 196 15.02 -7.23 -3.98
C GLU A 196 14.34 -8.08 -5.07
N PRO A 197 13.63 -7.46 -6.03
CA PRO A 197 12.99 -8.22 -7.09
C PRO A 197 14.05 -8.90 -7.96
N GLY A 198 13.88 -10.20 -8.21
CA GLY A 198 14.68 -10.95 -9.18
C GLY A 198 14.37 -10.54 -10.62
N GLN A 199 14.96 -11.22 -11.59
CA GLN A 199 14.77 -10.86 -13.01
C GLN A 199 13.32 -11.02 -13.46
N ASP A 200 12.65 -12.10 -13.04
CA ASP A 200 11.27 -12.39 -13.41
C ASP A 200 10.29 -11.40 -12.76
N GLU A 201 10.53 -11.05 -11.50
CA GLU A 201 9.74 -10.07 -10.76
C GLU A 201 9.93 -8.66 -11.34
N ARG A 202 11.15 -8.26 -11.70
CA ARG A 202 11.41 -6.98 -12.40
C ARG A 202 10.69 -6.93 -13.74
N TYR A 203 10.68 -8.04 -14.48
CA TYR A 203 9.93 -8.14 -15.73
C TYR A 203 8.42 -8.00 -15.49
N LEU A 204 7.86 -8.70 -14.50
CA LEU A 204 6.46 -8.61 -14.12
C LEU A 204 6.07 -7.17 -13.73
N LEU A 205 6.85 -6.55 -12.84
CA LEU A 205 6.68 -5.17 -12.40
C LEU A 205 6.69 -4.20 -13.58
N GLY A 206 7.73 -4.26 -14.41
CA GLY A 206 7.88 -3.36 -15.55
C GLY A 206 6.79 -3.54 -16.61
N ARG A 207 6.33 -4.77 -16.86
CA ARG A 207 5.21 -5.04 -17.76
C ARG A 207 3.90 -4.50 -17.20
N THR A 208 3.62 -4.74 -15.93
CA THR A 208 2.38 -4.28 -15.28
C THR A 208 2.33 -2.76 -15.17
N LEU A 209 3.43 -2.11 -14.79
CA LEU A 209 3.51 -0.66 -14.71
C LEU A 209 3.44 0.02 -16.09
N ALA A 210 3.73 -0.69 -17.19
CA ALA A 210 3.54 -0.17 -18.54
C ALA A 210 2.08 0.26 -18.80
N THR A 211 1.11 -0.48 -18.24
CA THR A 211 -0.32 -0.15 -18.34
C THR A 211 -0.66 1.20 -17.69
N PHE A 212 0.07 1.59 -16.64
CA PHE A 212 -0.19 2.82 -15.90
C PHE A 212 0.76 3.97 -16.29
N LEU A 213 1.80 3.69 -17.09
CA LEU A 213 2.85 4.65 -17.42
C LEU A 213 2.32 5.96 -18.03
N PRO A 214 1.31 5.98 -18.93
CA PRO A 214 0.77 7.24 -19.44
C PRO A 214 0.20 8.12 -18.33
N GLY A 215 -0.60 7.54 -17.42
CA GLY A 215 -1.18 8.26 -16.28
C GLY A 215 -0.12 8.73 -15.28
N ILE A 216 0.85 7.87 -14.96
CA ILE A 216 2.01 8.23 -14.12
C ILE A 216 2.76 9.41 -14.74
N SER A 217 3.07 9.34 -16.04
CA SER A 217 3.86 10.36 -16.74
C SER A 217 3.13 11.70 -16.79
N GLN A 218 1.82 11.68 -17.09
CA GLN A 218 1.01 12.90 -17.15
C GLN A 218 0.91 13.57 -15.78
N ALA A 219 0.47 12.85 -14.76
CA ALA A 219 0.27 13.40 -13.42
C ALA A 219 1.58 13.91 -12.82
N LEU A 220 2.66 13.12 -12.93
CA LEU A 220 3.96 13.54 -12.40
C LEU A 220 4.56 14.71 -13.19
N SER A 221 4.31 14.83 -14.50
CA SER A 221 4.73 16.01 -15.26
C SER A 221 4.06 17.28 -14.73
N HIS A 222 2.75 17.24 -14.43
CA HIS A 222 2.06 18.37 -13.79
C HIS A 222 2.65 18.71 -12.41
N VAL A 223 2.93 17.70 -11.59
CA VAL A 223 3.55 17.86 -10.26
C VAL A 223 4.97 18.43 -10.35
N ILE A 224 5.75 18.01 -11.35
CA ILE A 224 7.14 18.44 -11.54
C ILE A 224 7.21 19.86 -12.10
N SER A 225 6.33 20.19 -13.05
CA SER A 225 6.24 21.51 -13.69
C SER A 225 5.34 22.49 -12.92
N GLY A 226 4.87 22.12 -11.73
CA GLY A 226 4.04 22.96 -10.88
C GLY A 226 4.77 24.19 -10.33
N ASP A 227 4.00 25.06 -9.66
CA ASP A 227 4.53 26.30 -9.05
C ASP A 227 5.58 25.99 -7.97
N VAL A 228 6.62 26.81 -7.86
CA VAL A 228 7.64 26.79 -6.78
C VAL A 228 7.00 26.71 -5.38
N ARG A 229 5.79 27.26 -5.20
CA ARG A 229 5.00 27.17 -3.96
C ARG A 229 4.64 25.74 -3.56
N GLN A 230 4.76 24.75 -4.43
CA GLN A 230 4.55 23.33 -4.13
C GLN A 230 5.64 22.77 -3.20
N GLY A 231 6.82 23.40 -3.17
CA GLY A 231 7.93 23.03 -2.31
C GLY A 231 8.82 21.97 -2.93
N HIS A 232 10.13 22.20 -2.82
CA HIS A 232 11.16 21.41 -3.50
C HIS A 232 11.11 19.91 -3.17
N ALA A 233 10.73 19.54 -1.94
CA ALA A 233 10.61 18.14 -1.53
C ALA A 233 9.57 17.37 -2.35
N VAL A 234 8.45 17.98 -2.71
CA VAL A 234 7.42 17.34 -3.54
C VAL A 234 7.96 17.14 -4.96
N THR A 235 8.53 18.19 -5.56
CA THR A 235 9.09 18.15 -6.92
C THR A 235 10.19 17.10 -7.06
N VAL A 236 11.17 17.06 -6.16
CA VAL A 236 12.26 16.07 -6.21
C VAL A 236 11.74 14.65 -6.07
N LYS A 237 10.77 14.43 -5.18
CA LYS A 237 10.18 13.10 -4.96
C LYS A 237 9.34 12.66 -6.16
N ALA A 238 8.63 13.59 -6.81
CA ALA A 238 7.88 13.34 -8.03
C ALA A 238 8.79 13.01 -9.21
N MET A 239 9.87 13.79 -9.42
CA MET A 239 10.92 13.47 -10.39
C MET A 239 11.45 12.06 -10.15
N ARG A 240 11.67 11.70 -8.88
CA ARG A 240 12.13 10.36 -8.50
C ARG A 240 11.16 9.27 -8.91
N VAL A 241 9.89 9.39 -8.54
CA VAL A 241 8.86 8.42 -8.94
C VAL A 241 8.81 8.29 -10.46
N TRP A 242 8.88 9.41 -11.16
CA TRP A 242 8.80 9.45 -12.62
C TRP A 242 9.96 8.71 -13.28
N TYR A 243 11.22 9.07 -12.98
CA TYR A 243 12.36 8.44 -13.66
C TYR A 243 12.51 6.97 -13.26
N LYS A 244 12.12 6.59 -12.03
CA LYS A 244 12.12 5.21 -11.53
C LYS A 244 11.07 4.36 -12.27
N ALA A 245 9.86 4.89 -12.46
CA ALA A 245 8.81 4.23 -13.24
C ALA A 245 9.21 4.09 -14.71
N VAL A 246 9.65 5.18 -15.36
CA VAL A 246 10.09 5.15 -16.76
C VAL A 246 11.26 4.19 -16.93
N GLY A 247 12.29 4.29 -16.07
CA GLY A 247 13.48 3.44 -16.14
C GLY A 247 13.15 1.95 -16.01
N LEU A 248 12.23 1.58 -15.11
CA LEU A 248 11.80 0.19 -14.96
C LEU A 248 10.97 -0.31 -16.15
N VAL A 249 10.05 0.51 -16.67
CA VAL A 249 9.15 0.11 -17.76
C VAL A 249 9.89 0.08 -19.11
N MET A 250 10.88 0.94 -19.30
CA MET A 250 11.66 1.07 -20.55
C MET A 250 13.00 0.33 -20.49
N ALA A 251 13.30 -0.43 -19.44
CA ALA A 251 14.59 -1.13 -19.31
C ALA A 251 14.81 -2.16 -20.43
N ASP A 252 16.05 -2.42 -20.81
CA ASP A 252 16.36 -3.34 -21.92
C ASP A 252 15.86 -4.77 -21.65
N GLU A 253 15.86 -5.21 -20.39
CA GLU A 253 15.36 -6.53 -19.98
C GLU A 253 13.85 -6.69 -20.28
N GLN A 254 13.12 -5.57 -20.30
CA GLN A 254 11.69 -5.54 -20.65
C GLN A 254 11.43 -5.87 -22.13
N LEU A 255 12.47 -5.76 -22.97
CA LEU A 255 12.44 -6.07 -24.40
C LEU A 255 12.95 -7.48 -24.71
N GLN A 256 13.51 -8.21 -23.74
CA GLN A 256 14.14 -9.51 -24.02
C GLN A 256 13.13 -10.66 -24.10
N LYS A 257 12.06 -10.63 -23.30
CA LYS A 257 10.99 -11.65 -23.36
C LYS A 257 9.92 -11.28 -24.39
N THR A 258 9.55 -12.21 -25.25
CA THR A 258 8.44 -12.07 -26.21
C THR A 258 7.13 -12.47 -25.51
N ASP A 259 6.05 -11.71 -25.73
CA ASP A 259 4.75 -11.77 -25.01
C ASP A 259 3.98 -13.11 -25.05
N ASN A 260 4.61 -14.22 -25.44
CA ASN A 260 3.98 -15.54 -25.49
C ASN A 260 3.74 -16.16 -24.09
N ASP A 261 4.26 -15.56 -23.02
CA ASP A 261 4.26 -16.13 -21.66
C ASP A 261 3.07 -15.73 -20.78
N VAL A 262 2.07 -15.00 -21.29
CA VAL A 262 0.80 -14.93 -20.55
C VAL A 262 0.09 -16.25 -20.82
N ALA A 263 0.25 -17.20 -19.89
CA ALA A 263 -0.68 -18.30 -19.75
C ALA A 263 -2.09 -17.68 -19.82
N ALA A 264 -2.76 -17.95 -20.94
CA ALA A 264 -4.09 -17.48 -21.24
C ALA A 264 -5.07 -18.22 -20.32
N GLY A 265 -4.99 -17.96 -19.02
CA GLY A 265 -6.14 -18.10 -18.14
C GLY A 265 -7.22 -17.15 -18.61
N ASP A 266 -8.47 -17.49 -18.32
CA ASP A 266 -9.67 -16.79 -18.75
C ASP A 266 -9.78 -15.39 -18.09
N LEU A 267 -8.88 -14.47 -18.47
CA LEU A 267 -8.76 -13.11 -17.94
C LEU A 267 -9.82 -12.17 -18.56
N GLY A 268 -10.64 -12.66 -19.49
CA GLY A 268 -11.70 -11.92 -20.15
C GLY A 268 -11.26 -10.51 -20.59
N ARG A 269 -12.02 -9.50 -20.18
CA ARG A 269 -11.75 -8.08 -20.49
C ARG A 269 -10.51 -7.50 -19.81
N ILE A 270 -9.96 -8.15 -18.78
CA ILE A 270 -8.77 -7.67 -18.09
C ILE A 270 -7.53 -7.83 -18.98
N ALA A 271 -7.52 -8.84 -19.85
CA ALA A 271 -6.44 -9.04 -20.83
C ALA A 271 -6.30 -7.85 -21.82
N GLU A 272 -7.36 -7.08 -22.04
CA GLU A 272 -7.35 -5.88 -22.89
C GLU A 272 -6.61 -4.70 -22.23
N LEU A 273 -6.46 -4.71 -20.90
CA LEU A 273 -5.75 -3.67 -20.14
C LEU A 273 -4.23 -3.85 -20.16
N VAL A 274 -3.74 -5.04 -20.49
CA VAL A 274 -2.31 -5.36 -20.50
C VAL A 274 -1.67 -4.76 -21.75
N VAL A 275 -0.67 -3.91 -21.56
CA VAL A 275 0.16 -3.43 -22.68
C VAL A 275 0.98 -4.59 -23.22
N LYS A 276 0.73 -4.95 -24.49
CA LYS A 276 1.51 -5.97 -25.21
C LYS A 276 2.68 -5.30 -25.91
N ARG A 277 3.91 -5.65 -25.52
CA ARG A 277 5.17 -5.18 -26.12
C ARG A 277 5.52 -6.02 -27.35
N THR A 278 4.61 -6.02 -28.32
CA THR A 278 4.79 -6.72 -29.59
C THR A 278 6.00 -6.20 -30.36
N PRO A 279 6.56 -6.96 -31.31
CA PRO A 279 7.66 -6.49 -32.16
C PRO A 279 7.34 -5.17 -32.91
N SER A 280 6.06 -4.90 -33.20
CA SER A 280 5.64 -3.62 -33.77
C SER A 280 5.70 -2.47 -32.78
N TRP A 281 5.36 -2.71 -31.50
CA TRP A 281 5.52 -1.74 -30.42
C TRP A 281 6.98 -1.31 -30.26
N ARG A 282 7.91 -2.27 -30.28
CA ARG A 282 9.37 -2.03 -30.18
C ARG A 282 9.98 -1.24 -31.34
N LYS A 283 9.31 -1.22 -32.50
CA LYS A 283 9.77 -0.47 -33.68
C LYS A 283 9.20 0.95 -33.74
N ALA A 284 8.12 1.21 -33.01
CA ALA A 284 7.38 2.46 -33.04
C ALA A 284 7.68 3.38 -31.84
N THR A 285 8.39 2.87 -30.83
CA THR A 285 8.86 3.57 -29.63
C THR A 285 10.36 3.44 -29.57
#